data_AF-A0A2R6R921-F1
#
_entry.id   AF-A0A2R6R921-F1
#
_cell.length_a   1.000
_cell.length_b   1.000
_cell.length_c   1.000
_cell.angle_alpha   90.00
_cell.angle_beta   90.00
_cell.angle_gamma   90.00
#
_symmetry.space_group_name_H-M   'P 1'
#
loop_
_entity.id
_entity.type
_entity.pdbx_description
1 polymer ?
#
loop_
_entity_poly.entity_id
_entity_poly.type
_entity_poly.pdbx_seq_one_letter_code
_entity_poly.pdbx_strand_id
1 'polypeptide(L)'
;MQWKAPCFSGDGEWVVGGSVSKGEHKIYIWDRAGHFVKILEGRKEAMIDLAWHPVHPVVASVSLVGFVYIWAIDYTENWSAFAPDFKKLEENEEYVEREDEFDLMPEAGKVKESDVNENDEVDIVTVEKDSAFSDSDTSQEEICFLPAIPCPDVLSSKTSV
;
A
#
# COMPACT_ATOMS: atom_id res chain seq x y z
N MET A 1 -4.77 -7.85 -30.51
CA MET A 1 -3.91 -7.72 -29.31
C MET A 1 -4.14 -8.93 -28.44
N GLN A 2 -3.09 -9.50 -27.87
CA GLN A 2 -3.18 -10.63 -26.95
C GLN A 2 -2.66 -10.17 -25.59
N TRP A 3 -3.28 -10.62 -24.51
CA TRP A 3 -2.96 -10.25 -23.13
C TRP A 3 -2.30 -11.43 -22.40
N LYS A 4 -1.32 -11.14 -21.51
CA LYS A 4 -0.77 -12.09 -20.54
C LYS A 4 -1.34 -11.80 -19.16
N ALA A 5 -1.61 -12.89 -18.43
CA ALA A 5 -1.88 -12.91 -16.99
C ALA A 5 -2.78 -11.76 -16.51
N PRO A 6 -4.00 -11.60 -17.09
CA PRO A 6 -4.92 -10.61 -16.59
C PRO A 6 -5.34 -10.98 -15.16
N CYS A 7 -5.31 -10.01 -14.25
CA CYS A 7 -5.77 -10.20 -12.87
C CYS A 7 -6.44 -8.93 -12.34
N PHE A 8 -7.22 -9.09 -11.28
CA PHE A 8 -7.85 -7.98 -10.56
C PHE A 8 -6.93 -7.43 -9.48
N SER A 9 -7.14 -6.19 -9.09
CA SER A 9 -6.65 -5.68 -7.82
C SER A 9 -7.31 -6.39 -6.65
N GLY A 10 -6.72 -6.27 -5.46
CA GLY A 10 -7.24 -6.88 -4.23
C GLY A 10 -8.69 -6.50 -3.90
N ASP A 11 -9.04 -5.24 -4.11
CA ASP A 11 -10.39 -4.68 -3.94
C ASP A 11 -11.31 -4.95 -5.15
N GLY A 12 -10.77 -5.50 -6.24
CA GLY A 12 -11.48 -5.74 -7.50
C GLY A 12 -11.83 -4.48 -8.30
N GLU A 13 -11.40 -3.27 -7.91
CA GLU A 13 -11.72 -2.03 -8.63
C GLU A 13 -10.92 -1.83 -9.93
N TRP A 14 -9.77 -2.50 -10.03
CA TRP A 14 -8.86 -2.39 -11.15
C TRP A 14 -8.64 -3.73 -11.82
N VAL A 15 -8.48 -3.68 -13.14
CA VAL A 15 -8.02 -4.83 -13.94
C VAL A 15 -6.66 -4.48 -14.50
N VAL A 16 -5.71 -5.41 -14.40
CA VAL A 16 -4.41 -5.30 -15.05
C VAL A 16 -4.21 -6.34 -16.11
N GLY A 17 -3.45 -5.98 -17.14
CA GLY A 17 -3.15 -6.87 -18.25
C GLY A 17 -1.78 -6.60 -18.86
N GLY A 18 -1.03 -7.67 -19.06
CA GLY A 18 0.27 -7.63 -19.72
C GLY A 18 0.18 -7.63 -21.23
N SER A 19 0.92 -6.76 -21.92
CA SER A 19 1.01 -6.82 -23.38
C SER A 19 1.89 -7.99 -23.85
N VAL A 20 1.41 -8.75 -24.84
CA VAL A 20 2.15 -9.84 -25.52
C VAL A 20 3.00 -9.29 -26.69
N SER A 21 3.42 -8.03 -26.62
CA SER A 21 4.23 -7.43 -27.67
C SER A 21 5.70 -7.86 -27.52
N LYS A 22 6.33 -8.29 -28.62
CA LYS A 22 7.73 -8.75 -28.59
C LYS A 22 8.65 -7.57 -28.27
N GLY A 23 9.37 -7.68 -27.16
CA GLY A 23 10.36 -6.68 -26.75
C GLY A 23 9.77 -5.47 -26.03
N GLU A 24 8.54 -5.56 -25.52
CA GLU A 24 7.94 -4.54 -24.66
C GLU A 24 7.48 -5.13 -23.34
N HIS A 25 7.86 -4.50 -22.23
CA HIS A 25 7.38 -4.84 -20.89
C HIS A 25 6.34 -3.81 -20.49
N LYS A 26 5.12 -3.95 -21.00
CA LYS A 26 4.02 -3.00 -20.77
C LYS A 26 2.87 -3.66 -20.02
N ILE A 27 2.47 -3.02 -18.93
CA ILE A 27 1.31 -3.42 -18.13
C ILE A 27 0.26 -2.31 -18.27
N TYR A 28 -0.95 -2.69 -18.62
CA TYR A 28 -2.07 -1.80 -18.79
C TYR A 28 -3.01 -1.95 -17.60
N ILE A 29 -3.56 -0.83 -17.15
CA ILE A 29 -4.47 -0.76 -16.02
C ILE A 29 -5.76 -0.10 -16.48
N TRP A 30 -6.88 -0.73 -16.15
CA TRP A 30 -8.23 -0.23 -16.40
C TRP A 30 -9.05 -0.20 -15.12
N ASP A 31 -10.05 0.68 -15.07
CA ASP A 31 -11.09 0.61 -14.05
C ASP A 31 -12.13 -0.48 -14.40
N ARG A 32 -12.99 -0.83 -13.44
CA ARG A 32 -14.10 -1.76 -13.66
C ARG A 32 -15.11 -1.32 -14.72
N ALA A 33 -15.19 -0.03 -15.02
CA ALA A 33 -16.05 0.49 -16.09
C ALA A 33 -15.43 0.31 -17.49
N GLY A 34 -14.17 -0.13 -17.57
CA GLY A 34 -13.42 -0.35 -18.81
C GLY A 34 -12.66 0.88 -19.32
N HIS A 35 -12.59 1.96 -18.53
CA HIS A 35 -11.78 3.11 -18.86
C HIS A 35 -10.30 2.79 -18.67
N PHE A 36 -9.51 3.21 -19.65
CA PHE A 36 -8.06 3.13 -19.57
C PHE A 36 -7.51 4.16 -18.58
N VAL A 37 -6.71 3.69 -17.63
CA VAL A 37 -6.19 4.52 -16.52
C VAL A 37 -4.73 4.86 -16.77
N LYS A 38 -3.88 3.84 -16.95
CA LYS A 38 -2.43 4.02 -17.01
C LYS A 38 -1.73 2.84 -17.70
N ILE A 39 -0.54 3.12 -18.26
CA ILE A 39 0.44 2.10 -18.65
C ILE A 39 1.65 2.20 -17.74
N LEU A 40 2.13 1.06 -17.25
CA LEU A 40 3.45 0.91 -16.64
C LEU A 40 4.41 0.39 -17.70
N GLU A 41 5.43 1.18 -18.03
CA GLU A 41 6.41 0.86 -19.05
C GLU A 41 7.75 0.48 -18.43
N GLY A 42 8.17 -0.75 -18.65
CA GLY A 42 9.45 -1.29 -18.21
C GLY A 42 10.52 -1.26 -19.30
N ARG A 43 11.58 -2.04 -19.08
CA ARG A 43 12.61 -2.25 -20.11
C ARG A 43 12.03 -2.98 -21.33
N LYS A 44 12.77 -2.95 -22.45
CA LYS A 44 12.40 -3.62 -23.70
C LYS A 44 12.59 -5.13 -23.62
N GLU A 45 11.82 -5.78 -22.74
CA GLU A 45 11.88 -7.20 -22.45
C GLU A 45 10.48 -7.80 -22.58
N ALA A 46 10.38 -9.06 -22.99
CA ALA A 46 9.09 -9.74 -23.05
C ALA A 46 8.65 -10.14 -21.64
N MET A 47 7.39 -9.88 -21.28
CA MET A 47 6.82 -10.30 -20.00
C MET A 47 6.20 -11.70 -20.10
N ILE A 48 6.36 -12.51 -19.06
CA ILE A 48 5.80 -13.87 -18.98
C ILE A 48 4.57 -13.94 -18.08
N ASP A 49 4.59 -13.22 -16.95
CA ASP A 49 3.56 -13.31 -15.92
C ASP A 49 3.43 -12.00 -15.11
N LEU A 50 2.28 -11.85 -14.45
CA LEU A 50 1.85 -10.65 -13.75
C LEU A 50 0.97 -11.02 -12.55
N ALA A 51 1.25 -10.43 -11.39
CA ALA A 51 0.44 -10.58 -10.18
C ALA A 51 0.23 -9.22 -9.50
N TRP A 52 -0.99 -8.98 -9.03
CA TRP A 52 -1.32 -7.85 -8.18
C TRP A 52 -1.34 -8.29 -6.72
N HIS A 53 -0.77 -7.49 -5.83
CA HIS A 53 -0.73 -7.79 -4.40
C HIS A 53 -2.13 -7.66 -3.76
N PRO A 54 -2.62 -8.64 -2.98
CA PRO A 54 -4.01 -8.68 -2.52
C PRO A 54 -4.42 -7.53 -1.59
N VAL A 55 -3.47 -6.92 -0.89
CA VAL A 55 -3.73 -5.81 0.05
C VAL A 55 -3.23 -4.45 -0.46
N HIS A 56 -1.97 -4.38 -0.84
CA HIS A 56 -1.31 -3.14 -1.26
C HIS A 56 -1.38 -2.89 -2.78
N PRO A 57 -1.32 -1.63 -3.23
CA PRO A 57 -1.23 -1.26 -4.65
C PRO A 57 0.18 -1.54 -5.21
N VAL A 58 0.56 -2.82 -5.21
CA VAL A 58 1.85 -3.31 -5.68
C VAL A 58 1.61 -4.36 -6.76
N VAL A 59 2.33 -4.24 -7.87
CA VAL A 59 2.28 -5.21 -8.96
C VAL A 59 3.65 -5.85 -9.10
N ALA A 60 3.68 -7.18 -9.18
CA ALA A 60 4.86 -7.96 -9.53
C ALA A 60 4.74 -8.45 -10.97
N SER A 61 5.80 -8.30 -11.75
CA SER A 61 5.84 -8.81 -13.12
C SER A 61 7.15 -9.51 -13.40
N VAL A 62 7.10 -10.56 -14.22
CA VAL A 62 8.28 -11.38 -14.52
C VAL A 62 8.66 -11.25 -15.99
N SER A 63 9.93 -10.98 -16.25
CA SER A 63 10.48 -10.91 -17.60
C SER A 63 10.95 -12.28 -18.07
N LEU A 64 10.97 -12.49 -19.38
CA LEU A 64 11.49 -13.71 -20.01
C LEU A 64 12.98 -13.92 -19.73
N VAL A 65 13.71 -12.85 -19.38
CA VAL A 65 15.12 -12.89 -19.02
C VAL A 65 15.33 -13.34 -17.55
N GLY A 66 14.24 -13.49 -16.79
CA GLY A 66 14.25 -13.96 -15.40
C GLY A 66 14.28 -12.84 -14.36
N PHE A 67 14.13 -11.57 -14.77
CA PHE A 67 13.99 -10.46 -13.82
C PHE A 67 12.57 -10.39 -13.27
N VAL A 68 12.45 -10.06 -11.99
CA VAL A 68 11.17 -9.71 -11.36
C VAL A 68 11.17 -8.20 -11.12
N TYR A 69 10.18 -7.51 -11.67
CA TYR A 69 9.96 -6.09 -11.44
C TYR A 69 8.83 -5.92 -10.42
N ILE A 70 9.06 -5.02 -9.47
CA ILE A 70 8.06 -4.57 -8.49
C ILE A 70 7.66 -3.15 -8.86
N TRP A 71 6.36 -2.95 -9.07
CA TRP A 71 5.75 -1.66 -9.33
C TRP A 71 4.98 -1.26 -8.09
N ALA A 72 5.42 -0.19 -7.43
CA ALA A 72 4.78 0.34 -6.25
C ALA A 72 4.62 1.85 -6.39
N ILE A 73 3.77 2.43 -5.54
CA ILE A 73 3.64 3.88 -5.43
C ILE A 73 4.86 4.40 -4.66
N ASP A 74 5.50 5.44 -5.18
CA ASP A 74 6.55 6.15 -4.44
C ASP A 74 5.92 6.87 -3.24
N TYR A 75 6.31 6.47 -2.04
CA TYR A 75 5.93 7.19 -0.83
C TYR A 75 6.67 8.53 -0.81
N THR A 76 5.93 9.60 -1.07
CA THR A 76 6.45 10.95 -0.87
C THR A 76 6.42 11.26 0.62
N GLU A 77 7.58 11.57 1.20
CA GLU A 77 7.67 11.89 2.63
C GLU A 77 6.75 13.06 2.98
N ASN A 78 5.80 12.80 3.88
CA ASN A 78 4.93 13.82 4.40
C ASN A 78 5.59 14.47 5.61
N TRP A 79 6.15 15.66 5.41
CA TRP A 79 6.85 16.39 6.47
C TRP A 79 5.95 16.78 7.66
N SER A 80 4.63 16.79 7.48
CA SER A 80 3.67 16.97 8.59
C SER A 80 3.67 15.83 9.60
N ALA A 81 4.21 14.65 9.24
CA ALA A 81 4.35 13.54 10.18
C ALA A 81 5.43 13.79 11.24
N PHE A 82 6.36 14.73 11.01
CA PHE A 82 7.43 15.06 11.98
C PHE A 82 7.02 16.10 13.02
N ALA A 83 6.03 16.92 12.72
CA ALA A 83 5.53 17.93 13.62
C ALA A 83 4.01 18.09 13.41
N PRO A 84 3.19 17.79 14.44
CA PRO A 84 1.73 17.78 14.29
C PRO A 84 1.15 19.14 13.87
N ASP A 85 1.82 20.24 14.24
CA ASP A 85 1.40 21.60 13.87
C ASP A 85 1.94 22.05 12.50
N PHE A 86 2.76 21.22 11.83
CA PHE A 86 3.34 21.57 10.54
C PHE A 86 2.42 21.14 9.40
N LYS A 87 1.89 22.12 8.67
CA LYS A 87 1.12 21.89 7.45
C LYS A 87 1.96 22.22 6.23
N LYS A 88 2.17 21.24 5.35
CA LYS A 88 2.79 21.47 4.04
C LYS A 88 1.80 22.23 3.16
N LEU A 89 2.22 23.37 2.64
CA LEU A 89 1.45 24.14 1.66
C LEU A 89 1.87 23.75 0.24
N GLU A 90 0.90 23.50 -0.64
CA GLU A 90 1.15 23.28 -2.07
C GLU A 90 1.23 24.60 -2.84
N GLU A 91 0.54 25.63 -2.33
CA GLU A 91 0.49 26.99 -2.86
C GLU A 91 0.56 28.01 -1.72
N ASN A 92 0.90 29.26 -2.03
CA ASN A 92 0.98 30.31 -1.02
C ASN A 92 -0.40 30.60 -0.41
N GLU A 93 -0.49 30.56 0.91
CA GLU A 93 -1.66 30.98 1.67
C GLU A 93 -1.40 32.41 2.20
N GLU A 94 -2.32 33.33 1.95
CA GLU A 94 -2.23 34.68 2.49
C GLU A 94 -2.57 34.64 3.99
N TYR A 95 -1.68 35.19 4.81
CA TYR A 95 -1.88 35.23 6.25
C TYR A 95 -2.99 36.22 6.61
N VAL A 96 -3.98 35.77 7.36
CA VAL A 96 -5.00 36.62 7.95
C VAL A 96 -4.65 36.82 9.41
N GLU A 97 -4.11 37.99 9.72
CA GLU A 97 -3.76 38.42 11.08
C GLU A 97 -5.00 38.33 11.98
N ARG A 98 -4.87 37.64 13.11
CA ARG A 98 -5.94 37.65 14.13
C ARG A 98 -5.77 38.89 14.99
N GLU A 99 -6.89 39.48 15.42
CA GLU A 99 -6.86 40.70 16.24
C GLU A 99 -6.11 40.53 17.57
N ASP A 100 -6.01 39.29 18.09
CA ASP A 100 -5.37 38.93 19.36
C ASP A 100 -3.86 38.57 19.24
N GLU A 101 -3.27 38.65 18.04
CA GLU A 101 -1.89 38.22 17.79
C GLU A 101 -0.83 39.03 18.57
N PHE A 102 -1.11 40.31 18.84
CA PHE A 102 -0.18 41.24 19.46
C PHE A 102 -0.51 41.57 20.92
N ASP A 103 -1.43 40.83 21.54
CA ASP A 103 -1.82 41.06 22.93
C ASP A 103 -0.71 40.60 23.89
N LEU A 104 -0.29 41.49 24.81
CA LEU A 104 0.71 41.18 25.86
C LEU A 104 0.21 40.10 26.84
N MET A 105 -1.11 40.03 27.00
CA MET A 105 -1.81 38.99 27.72
C MET A 105 -2.91 38.49 26.77
N PRO A 106 -2.61 37.51 25.89
CA PRO A 106 -3.70 36.84 25.18
C PRO A 106 -4.70 36.37 26.24
N GLU A 107 -6.00 36.64 26.05
CA GLU A 107 -7.07 36.17 26.94
C GLU A 107 -6.73 34.73 27.35
N ALA A 108 -6.43 34.56 28.65
CA ALA A 108 -5.74 33.39 29.19
C ALA A 108 -6.27 32.12 28.53
N GLY A 109 -5.38 31.47 27.78
CA GLY A 109 -5.68 30.41 26.81
C GLY A 109 -6.99 29.69 27.05
N LYS A 110 -8.04 30.11 26.34
CA LYS A 110 -9.01 29.14 25.85
C LYS A 110 -8.28 28.34 24.78
N VAL A 111 -7.37 27.47 25.21
CA VAL A 111 -7.11 26.22 24.52
C VAL A 111 -8.51 25.71 24.22
N LYS A 112 -8.86 25.55 22.93
CA LYS A 112 -10.07 24.81 22.59
C LYS A 112 -9.95 23.54 23.42
N GLU A 113 -10.77 23.40 24.47
CA GLU A 113 -10.89 22.12 25.17
C GLU A 113 -11.06 21.13 24.03
N SER A 114 -10.10 20.23 23.89
CA SER A 114 -10.23 19.20 22.89
C SER A 114 -11.59 18.56 23.16
N ASP A 115 -12.48 18.50 22.16
CA ASP A 115 -13.79 17.85 22.29
C ASP A 115 -13.67 16.34 22.64
N VAL A 116 -12.45 15.86 22.89
CA VAL A 116 -12.10 14.56 23.40
C VAL A 116 -12.45 14.52 24.88
N ASN A 117 -13.46 13.72 25.21
CA ASN A 117 -13.77 13.38 26.58
C ASN A 117 -12.61 12.58 27.17
N GLU A 118 -11.83 13.19 28.08
CA GLU A 118 -10.71 12.54 28.76
C GLU A 118 -11.12 11.30 29.57
N ASN A 119 -12.41 11.12 29.82
CA ASN A 119 -12.97 9.97 30.52
C ASN A 119 -13.53 8.88 29.60
N ASP A 120 -13.35 8.98 28.28
CA ASP A 120 -13.76 7.90 27.37
C ASP A 120 -12.97 6.62 27.62
N GLU A 121 -13.69 5.49 27.67
CA GLU A 121 -13.09 4.17 27.87
C GLU A 121 -12.45 3.70 26.55
N VAL A 122 -11.14 3.42 26.58
CA VAL A 122 -10.37 2.96 25.42
C VAL A 122 -10.14 1.46 25.53
N ASP A 123 -10.64 0.70 24.55
CA ASP A 123 -10.37 -0.73 24.42
C ASP A 123 -9.03 -0.97 23.69
N ILE A 124 -8.12 -1.69 24.33
CA ILE A 124 -6.79 -2.05 23.79
C ILE A 124 -6.65 -3.56 23.51
N VAL A 125 -7.70 -4.34 23.76
CA VAL A 125 -7.66 -5.81 23.71
C VAL A 125 -8.42 -6.34 22.51
N THR A 126 -9.54 -5.70 22.16
CA THR A 126 -10.33 -6.15 21.01
C THR A 126 -9.59 -5.85 19.72
N VAL A 127 -9.44 -6.89 18.89
CA VAL A 127 -8.90 -6.77 17.55
C VAL A 127 -10.07 -6.62 16.59
N GLU A 128 -10.15 -5.46 15.92
CA GLU A 128 -11.11 -5.26 14.85
C GLU A 128 -10.75 -6.16 13.66
N LYS A 129 -11.76 -6.81 13.08
CA LYS A 129 -11.56 -7.57 11.84
C LYS A 129 -11.52 -6.60 10.67
N ASP A 130 -10.44 -6.64 9.90
CA ASP A 130 -10.33 -5.85 8.69
C ASP A 130 -11.21 -6.47 7.59
N SER A 131 -12.40 -5.88 7.41
CA SER A 131 -13.39 -6.35 6.44
C SER A 131 -12.96 -6.24 4.98
N ALA A 132 -11.90 -5.47 4.68
CA ALA A 132 -11.42 -5.26 3.32
C ALA A 132 -10.62 -6.45 2.76
N PHE A 133 -10.14 -7.36 3.62
CA PHE A 133 -9.21 -8.43 3.22
C PHE A 133 -9.59 -9.83 3.72
N SER A 134 -10.69 -9.96 4.48
CA SER A 134 -11.12 -11.26 5.03
C SER A 134 -11.94 -12.05 4.02
N ASP A 135 -11.23 -12.78 3.16
CA ASP A 135 -11.83 -13.70 2.19
C ASP A 135 -11.92 -15.12 2.79
N SER A 136 -12.51 -15.29 3.99
CA SER A 136 -13.17 -16.54 4.45
C SER A 136 -13.63 -16.48 5.91
N ASP A 137 -14.87 -16.90 6.14
CA ASP A 137 -15.52 -17.00 7.45
C ASP A 137 -15.09 -18.26 8.26
N THR A 138 -13.93 -18.86 7.98
CA THR A 138 -13.51 -20.13 8.60
C THR A 138 -12.00 -20.28 8.80
N SER A 139 -11.42 -19.37 9.58
CA SER A 139 -10.32 -19.67 10.50
C SER A 139 -9.96 -18.36 11.17
N GLN A 140 -9.60 -18.38 12.46
CA GLN A 140 -8.74 -17.31 12.97
C GLN A 140 -7.55 -17.27 12.02
N GLU A 141 -7.41 -16.18 11.26
CA GLU A 141 -6.34 -15.97 10.28
C GLU A 141 -5.01 -16.00 11.04
N GLU A 142 -4.47 -17.19 11.23
CA GLU A 142 -3.18 -17.38 11.87
C GLU A 142 -2.16 -16.82 10.88
N ILE A 143 -1.57 -15.67 11.22
CA ILE A 143 -0.54 -15.03 10.42
C ILE A 143 0.61 -16.04 10.30
N CYS A 144 0.71 -16.71 9.15
CA CYS A 144 1.83 -17.58 8.85
C CYS A 144 3.09 -16.72 8.69
N PHE A 145 4.04 -16.88 9.58
CA PHE A 145 5.35 -16.23 9.47
C PHE A 145 6.41 -17.26 9.08
N LEU A 146 7.36 -16.84 8.25
CA LEU A 146 8.58 -17.62 8.06
C LEU A 146 9.49 -17.38 9.27
N PRO A 147 10.02 -18.44 9.91
CA PRO A 147 10.95 -18.28 11.01
C PRO A 147 12.20 -17.56 10.50
N ALA A 148 12.66 -16.55 11.24
CA ALA A 148 13.85 -15.77 10.87
C ALA A 148 15.13 -16.60 10.78
N ILE A 149 15.15 -17.78 11.42
CA ILE A 149 16.23 -18.75 11.37
C ILE A 149 15.69 -19.99 10.68
N PRO A 150 16.13 -20.30 9.44
CA PRO A 150 15.81 -21.57 8.80
C PRO A 150 16.32 -22.71 9.68
N CYS A 151 15.44 -23.63 10.10
CA CYS A 151 15.91 -24.87 10.67
C CYS A 151 16.73 -25.61 9.59
N PRO A 152 17.99 -25.97 9.84
CA PRO A 152 18.76 -26.74 8.87
C PRO A 152 18.02 -28.06 8.63
N ASP A 153 17.82 -28.41 7.36
CA ASP A 153 17.25 -29.70 6.97
C ASP A 153 18.02 -30.80 7.70
N VAL A 154 17.32 -31.57 8.52
CA VAL A 154 17.91 -32.75 9.17
C VAL A 154 18.33 -33.67 8.03
N LEU A 155 19.64 -33.77 7.78
CA LEU A 155 20.21 -34.75 6.86
C LEU A 155 19.62 -36.11 7.25
N SER A 156 18.73 -36.66 6.42
CA SER A 156 18.30 -38.03 6.59
C SER A 156 19.54 -38.89 6.39
N SER A 157 20.15 -39.34 7.49
CA SER A 157 21.12 -40.40 7.48
C SER A 157 20.39 -41.66 7.05
N LYS A 158 20.25 -41.85 5.73
CA LYS A 158 19.99 -43.17 5.18
C LYS A 158 21.24 -44.00 5.46
N THR A 159 21.21 -44.69 6.60
CA THR A 159 22.05 -45.85 6.86
C THR A 159 21.76 -46.86 5.74
N SER A 160 22.63 -46.91 4.74
CA SER A 160 22.73 -48.07 3.87
C SER A 160 23.56 -49.12 4.62
N VAL A 161 22.87 -50.20 4.98
CA VAL A 161 23.42 -51.49 5.45
C VAL A 161 24.26 -52.12 4.33
#